data_AF-A0A8J7B597-F1
#
_entry.id   AF-A0A8J7B597-F1
#
_cell.length_a   1.000
_cell.length_b   1.000
_cell.length_c   1.000
_cell.angle_alpha   90.00
_cell.angle_beta   90.00
_cell.angle_gamma   90.00
#
_symmetry.space_group_name_H-M   'P 1'
#
loop_
_entity.id
_entity.type
_entity.pdbx_description
1 polymer ?
#
loop_
_entity_poly.entity_id
_entity_poly.type
_entity_poly.pdbx_seq_one_letter_code
_entity_poly.pdbx_strand_id
1 'polypeptide(L)'
;MARARKTPTETDIATIERLAGQGFRLEDIAIACDVSVSTLQKWKETPAVANAYRKGRIEATSNVAERLYNLAISGDVAACIFWLKAQAGWSDRPQPEATAQAEVVIYLPDNGRGAVA
;
A
#
# COMPACT_ATOMS: atom_id res chain seq x y z
N MET A 1 -12.05 19.63 31.53
CA MET A 1 -12.11 20.76 30.58
C MET A 1 -11.99 20.20 29.17
N ALA A 2 -12.97 20.40 28.30
CA ALA A 2 -12.90 19.92 26.91
C ALA A 2 -11.88 20.77 26.13
N ARG A 3 -10.82 20.15 25.59
CA ARG A 3 -9.82 20.82 24.74
C ARG A 3 -10.49 21.15 23.40
N ALA A 4 -10.42 22.40 22.95
CA ALA A 4 -10.96 22.81 21.66
C ALA A 4 -10.38 21.97 20.51
N ARG A 5 -11.19 21.61 19.51
CA ARG A 5 -10.70 20.86 18.34
C ARG A 5 -9.78 21.75 17.52
N LYS A 6 -8.52 21.32 17.33
CA LYS A 6 -7.60 21.93 16.38
C LYS A 6 -8.14 21.72 14.96
N THR A 7 -8.20 22.79 14.18
CA THR A 7 -8.45 22.74 12.73
C THR A 7 -7.11 22.60 11.99
N PRO A 8 -7.07 21.85 10.88
CA PRO A 8 -5.84 21.73 10.09
C PRO A 8 -5.46 23.09 9.53
N THR A 9 -4.25 23.55 9.83
CA THR A 9 -3.66 24.75 9.22
C THR A 9 -2.94 24.40 7.93
N GLU A 10 -2.64 25.41 7.11
CA GLU A 10 -1.88 25.22 5.86
C GLU A 10 -0.52 24.53 6.09
N THR A 11 0.15 24.86 7.21
CA THR A 11 1.42 24.24 7.61
C THR A 11 1.26 22.75 7.96
N ASP A 12 0.15 22.38 8.59
CA ASP A 12 -0.16 20.98 8.89
C ASP A 12 -0.41 20.21 7.59
N ILE A 13 -1.15 20.81 6.64
CA ILE A 13 -1.43 20.21 5.32
C ILE A 13 -0.13 19.95 4.55
N ALA A 14 0.76 20.95 4.47
CA ALA A 14 2.06 20.80 3.82
C ALA A 14 2.94 19.72 4.49
N THR A 15 2.89 19.63 5.83
CA THR A 15 3.61 18.60 6.59
C THR A 15 3.06 17.21 6.29
N ILE A 16 1.73 17.07 6.21
CA ILE A 16 1.04 15.81 5.87
C ILE A 16 1.41 15.38 4.45
N GLU A 17 1.38 16.29 3.47
CA GLU A 17 1.76 15.99 2.08
C GLU A 17 3.18 15.44 1.99
N ARG A 18 4.14 16.15 2.59
CA ARG A 18 5.55 15.76 2.59
C ARG A 18 5.79 14.41 3.25
N LEU A 19 5.29 14.21 4.46
CA LEU A 19 5.52 12.98 5.23
C LEU A 19 4.77 11.78 4.63
N ALA A 20 3.58 12.01 4.08
CA ALA A 20 2.84 10.98 3.35
C ALA A 20 3.61 10.53 2.10
N GLY A 21 4.19 11.46 1.35
CA GLY A 21 5.05 11.15 0.20
C GLY A 21 6.27 10.30 0.58
N GLN A 22 6.89 10.61 1.72
CA GLN A 22 8.02 9.84 2.25
C GLN A 22 7.65 8.46 2.79
N GLY A 23 6.35 8.11 2.88
CA GLY A 23 5.88 6.81 3.33
C GLY A 23 5.81 6.64 4.85
N PHE A 24 5.82 7.73 5.62
CA PHE A 24 5.63 7.67 7.08
C PHE A 24 4.25 7.13 7.46
N ARG A 25 4.19 6.48 8.62
CA ARG A 25 2.92 5.97 9.16
C ARG A 25 2.06 7.11 9.67
N LEU A 26 0.76 6.85 9.78
CA LEU A 26 -0.21 7.88 10.18
C LEU A 26 0.04 8.36 11.62
N GLU A 27 0.55 7.48 12.47
CA GLU A 27 0.92 7.79 13.86
C GLU A 27 2.05 8.83 13.93
N ASP A 28 3.10 8.65 13.12
CA ASP A 28 4.24 9.56 13.07
C ASP A 28 3.85 10.92 12.49
N ILE A 29 2.97 10.92 11.48
CA ILE A 29 2.41 12.15 10.90
C ILE A 29 1.56 12.89 11.94
N ALA A 30 0.79 12.17 12.77
CA ALA A 30 -0.02 12.77 13.82
C ALA A 30 0.84 13.46 14.89
N ILE A 31 1.94 12.81 15.29
CA ILE A 31 2.94 13.40 16.20
C ILE A 31 3.53 14.68 15.58
N ALA A 32 3.91 14.64 14.30
CA ALA A 32 4.47 15.81 13.60
C ALA A 32 3.50 17.00 13.53
N CYS A 33 2.19 16.74 13.48
CA CYS A 33 1.15 17.76 13.47
C CYS A 33 0.63 18.14 14.87
N ASP A 34 1.22 17.60 15.94
CA ASP A 34 0.78 17.77 17.34
C ASP A 34 -0.71 17.46 17.55
N VAL A 35 -1.17 16.35 16.97
CA VAL A 35 -2.55 15.87 17.09
C VAL A 35 -2.62 14.39 17.42
N SER A 36 -3.75 13.95 17.96
CA SER A 36 -4.00 12.52 18.12
C SER A 36 -4.24 11.87 16.75
N VAL A 37 -3.93 10.57 16.64
CA VAL A 37 -4.20 9.77 15.43
C VAL A 37 -5.68 9.83 15.05
N SER A 38 -6.58 9.78 16.04
CA SER A 38 -8.02 9.89 15.82
C SER A 38 -8.44 11.25 15.22
N THR A 39 -7.71 12.31 15.55
CA THR A 39 -7.92 13.65 14.99
C THR A 39 -7.43 13.71 13.55
N LEU A 40 -6.24 13.16 13.28
CA LEU A 40 -5.68 13.11 11.93
C LEU A 40 -6.53 12.25 10.98
N GLN A 41 -7.11 11.15 11.46
CA GLN A 41 -8.06 10.35 10.68
C GLN A 41 -9.28 11.17 10.23
N LYS A 42 -9.87 11.95 11.15
CA LYS A 42 -10.97 12.88 10.81
C LYS A 42 -10.52 13.97 9.86
N TRP A 43 -9.31 14.49 10.01
CA TRP A 43 -8.76 15.48 9.08
C TRP A 43 -8.65 14.90 7.67
N LYS A 44 -8.25 13.64 7.51
CA LYS A 44 -8.20 12.97 6.19
C LYS A 44 -9.56 12.80 5.52
N GLU A 45 -10.68 12.94 6.23
CA GLU A 45 -12.02 12.99 5.62
C GLU A 45 -12.27 14.36 4.97
N THR A 46 -11.52 15.39 5.34
CA THR A 46 -11.62 16.72 4.74
C THR A 46 -10.94 16.73 3.37
N PRO A 47 -11.58 17.27 2.30
CA PRO A 47 -11.05 17.21 0.95
C PRO A 47 -9.62 17.75 0.79
N ALA A 48 -9.28 18.86 1.46
CA ALA A 48 -7.97 19.48 1.37
C ALA A 48 -6.85 18.54 1.86
N VAL A 49 -7.01 17.96 3.04
CA VAL A 49 -6.03 17.04 3.65
C VAL A 49 -5.98 15.72 2.88
N ALA A 50 -7.14 15.20 2.44
CA ALA A 50 -7.21 13.99 1.63
C ALA A 50 -6.42 14.13 0.32
N ASN A 51 -6.57 15.28 -0.34
CA ASN A 51 -5.87 15.59 -1.58
C ASN A 51 -4.37 15.76 -1.34
N ALA A 52 -3.96 16.53 -0.34
CA ALA A 52 -2.56 16.69 0.04
C ALA A 52 -1.88 15.34 0.35
N TYR A 53 -2.54 14.49 1.14
CA TYR A 53 -2.03 13.15 1.47
C TYR A 53 -1.86 12.27 0.22
N ARG A 54 -2.84 12.25 -0.69
CA ARG A 54 -2.76 11.47 -1.94
C ARG A 54 -1.71 12.04 -2.88
N LYS A 55 -1.69 13.36 -3.04
CA LYS A 55 -0.76 14.09 -3.91
C LYS A 55 0.68 13.80 -3.54
N GLY A 56 1.05 13.94 -2.26
CA GLY A 56 2.40 13.65 -1.79
C GLY A 56 2.84 12.21 -2.11
N ARG A 57 1.95 11.22 -1.95
CA ARG A 57 2.25 9.82 -2.29
C ARG A 57 2.46 9.61 -3.79
N ILE A 58 1.62 10.22 -4.61
CA ILE A 58 1.73 10.13 -6.08
C ILE A 58 3.04 10.77 -6.53
N GLU A 59 3.32 12.00 -6.10
CA GLU A 59 4.54 12.73 -6.47
C GLU A 59 5.81 11.99 -6.06
N ALA A 60 5.88 11.51 -4.82
CA ALA A 60 7.03 10.75 -4.36
C ALA A 60 7.22 9.44 -5.15
N THR A 61 6.12 8.73 -5.44
CA THR A 61 6.18 7.50 -6.24
C THR A 61 6.63 7.80 -7.67
N SER A 62 6.11 8.87 -8.30
CA SER A 62 6.51 9.29 -9.64
C SER A 62 8.00 9.65 -9.70
N ASN A 63 8.52 10.37 -8.70
CA ASN A 63 9.93 10.74 -8.65
C ASN A 63 10.83 9.50 -8.53
N VAL A 64 10.48 8.54 -7.68
CA VAL A 64 11.23 7.28 -7.56
C VAL A 64 11.13 6.46 -8.84
N ALA A 65 9.94 6.38 -9.46
CA ALA A 65 9.73 5.67 -10.71
C ALA A 65 10.56 6.26 -11.86
N GLU A 66 10.65 7.60 -11.96
CA GLU A 66 11.50 8.28 -12.94
C GLU A 66 12.98 7.92 -12.76
N ARG A 67 13.48 7.91 -11.52
CA ARG A 67 14.88 7.55 -11.25
C ARG A 67 15.19 6.10 -11.55
N LEU A 68 14.29 5.21 -11.15
CA LEU A 68 14.38 3.79 -11.49
C LEU A 68 14.38 3.57 -13.00
N TYR A 69 13.48 4.24 -13.73
CA TYR A 69 13.44 4.15 -15.18
C TYR A 69 14.77 4.58 -15.79
N ASN A 70 15.30 5.75 -15.39
CA ASN A 70 16.60 6.25 -15.86
C ASN A 70 17.75 5.27 -15.57
N LEU A 71 17.75 4.62 -14.40
CA LEU A 71 18.73 3.58 -14.08
C LEU A 71 18.60 2.35 -14.99
N ALA A 72 17.37 1.91 -15.26
CA ALA A 72 17.12 0.79 -16.17
C ALA A 72 17.64 1.09 -17.59
N ILE A 73 17.31 2.26 -18.17
CA ILE A 73 17.85 2.63 -19.50
C ILE A 73 19.37 2.84 -19.49
N SER A 74 19.99 3.18 -18.34
CA SER A 74 21.44 3.31 -18.23
C SER A 74 22.20 1.97 -18.14
N GLY A 75 21.47 0.85 -17.99
CA GLY A 75 22.06 -0.49 -17.98
C GLY A 75 22.21 -1.13 -16.60
N ASP A 76 21.60 -0.57 -15.55
CA ASP A 76 21.48 -1.26 -14.27
C ASP A 76 20.55 -2.47 -14.42
N VAL A 77 21.15 -3.68 -14.38
CA VAL A 77 20.45 -4.95 -14.59
C VAL A 77 19.35 -5.17 -13.54
N ALA A 78 19.58 -4.80 -12.29
CA ALA A 78 18.59 -4.98 -11.23
C ALA A 78 17.38 -4.05 -11.44
N ALA A 79 17.62 -2.80 -11.84
CA ALA A 79 16.56 -1.85 -12.18
C ALA A 79 15.75 -2.32 -13.41
N CYS A 80 16.42 -2.84 -14.45
CA CYS A 80 15.77 -3.44 -15.62
C CYS A 80 14.86 -4.60 -15.26
N ILE A 81 15.38 -5.58 -14.50
CA ILE A 81 14.62 -6.75 -14.06
C ILE A 81 13.42 -6.32 -13.22
N PHE A 82 13.63 -5.39 -12.29
CA PHE A 82 12.55 -4.87 -11.46
C PHE A 82 11.47 -4.19 -12.32
N TRP A 83 11.85 -3.31 -13.25
CA TRP A 83 10.90 -2.64 -14.16
C TRP A 83 10.08 -3.68 -14.92
N LEU A 84 10.73 -4.62 -15.60
CA LEU A 84 10.08 -5.61 -16.46
C LEU A 84 9.11 -6.51 -15.68
N LYS A 85 9.47 -6.87 -14.45
CA LYS A 85 8.56 -7.60 -13.56
C LYS A 85 7.38 -6.74 -13.09
N ALA A 86 7.63 -5.48 -12.72
CA ALA A 86 6.62 -4.61 -12.16
C ALA A 86 5.63 -4.04 -13.19
N GLN A 87 6.04 -3.86 -14.45
CA GLN A 87 5.26 -3.15 -15.46
C GLN A 87 5.09 -3.91 -16.78
N ALA A 88 6.04 -4.75 -17.22
CA ALA A 88 5.88 -5.58 -18.44
C ALA A 88 5.21 -6.95 -18.16
N GLY A 89 4.86 -7.23 -16.90
CA GLY A 89 4.23 -8.49 -16.51
C GLY A 89 5.17 -9.70 -16.56
N TRP A 90 6.49 -9.48 -16.53
CA TRP A 90 7.45 -10.58 -16.47
C TRP A 90 7.37 -11.25 -15.10
N SER A 91 7.42 -12.58 -15.08
CA SER A 91 7.34 -13.36 -13.84
C SER A 91 8.32 -14.52 -13.92
N ASP A 92 9.03 -14.78 -12.82
CA ASP A 92 9.88 -15.97 -12.71
C ASP A 92 9.06 -17.23 -12.39
N ARG A 93 7.78 -17.07 -12.02
CA ARG A 93 6.90 -18.20 -11.73
C ARG A 93 6.49 -18.82 -13.06
N PRO A 94 6.66 -20.13 -13.25
CA PRO A 94 6.00 -20.83 -14.35
C PRO A 94 4.51 -20.54 -14.22
N GLN A 95 3.91 -20.01 -15.29
CA GLN A 95 2.47 -19.84 -15.34
C GLN A 95 1.87 -21.23 -15.13
N PRO A 96 0.95 -21.43 -14.17
CA PRO A 96 0.29 -22.73 -14.07
C PRO A 96 -0.35 -22.98 -15.42
N GLU A 97 0.13 -24.00 -16.13
CA GLU A 97 -0.57 -24.52 -17.30
C GLU A 97 -2.02 -24.71 -16.85
N ALA A 98 -2.98 -24.26 -17.67
CA ALA A 98 -4.39 -24.47 -17.42
C ALA A 98 -4.65 -25.99 -17.40
N THR A 99 -4.33 -26.61 -16.27
CA THR A 99 -4.55 -28.01 -16.04
C THR A 99 -6.04 -28.07 -15.87
N ALA A 100 -6.73 -28.63 -16.85
CA ALA A 100 -8.12 -29.02 -16.71
C ALA A 100 -8.23 -29.67 -15.32
N GLN A 101 -9.01 -29.05 -14.43
CA GLN A 101 -9.13 -29.51 -13.06
C GLN A 101 -9.64 -30.95 -13.13
N ALA A 102 -8.75 -31.91 -12.97
CA ALA A 102 -9.13 -33.29 -12.78
C ALA A 102 -9.94 -33.29 -11.49
N GLU A 103 -11.22 -33.57 -11.60
CA GLU A 103 -12.12 -33.70 -10.45
C GLU A 103 -11.65 -34.89 -9.61
N VAL A 104 -10.84 -34.60 -8.58
CA VAL A 104 -10.35 -35.64 -7.67
C VAL A 104 -11.45 -35.94 -6.66
N VAL A 105 -12.26 -36.96 -6.95
CA VAL A 105 -13.21 -37.51 -5.98
C VAL A 105 -12.44 -38.33 -4.96
N ILE A 106 -12.21 -37.75 -3.78
CA ILE A 106 -11.61 -38.45 -2.64
C ILE A 106 -12.72 -39.16 -1.87
N TYR A 107 -12.81 -40.50 -1.99
CA TYR A 107 -13.73 -41.28 -1.16
C TYR A 107 -13.15 -41.45 0.25
N LEU A 108 -13.70 -40.71 1.20
CA LEU A 108 -13.42 -40.90 2.63
C LEU A 108 -14.29 -42.07 3.13
N PRO A 109 -13.71 -43.21 3.54
CA PRO A 109 -14.48 -44.29 4.13
C PRO A 109 -15.11 -43.84 5.46
N ASP A 110 -16.32 -44.34 5.71
CA ASP A 110 -17.12 -43.97 6.86
C ASP A 110 -16.37 -44.26 8.17
N ASN A 111 -16.11 -43.21 8.96
CA ASN A 111 -15.15 -43.27 10.07
C ASN A 111 -15.74 -43.86 11.35
N GLY A 112 -16.75 -44.75 11.24
CA GLY A 112 -17.29 -45.62 12.29
C GLY A 112 -17.77 -44.96 13.60
N ARG A 113 -17.71 -43.63 13.73
CA ARG A 113 -17.97 -42.90 14.98
C ARG A 113 -19.46 -42.63 15.27
N GLY A 114 -20.36 -43.07 14.39
CA GLY A 114 -21.81 -42.88 14.54
C GLY A 114 -22.58 -44.08 15.09
N ALA A 115 -21.94 -45.23 15.32
CA ALA A 115 -22.61 -46.46 15.76
C ALA A 115 -22.15 -46.87 17.16
N VAL A 116 -22.55 -46.10 18.17
CA VAL A 116 -22.69 -46.59 19.55
C VAL A 116 -24.01 -46.08 20.09
N ALA A 117 -24.80 -47.03 20.59
CA ALA A 117 -26.19 -46.93 21.03
C ALA A 117 -26.40 -46.02 22.25
#